data_AF-A0A494Z0J8-F1
#
_entry.id   AF-A0A494Z0J8-F1
#
_cell.length_a   1.000
_cell.length_b   1.000
_cell.length_c   1.000
_cell.angle_alpha   90.00
_cell.angle_beta   90.00
_cell.angle_gamma   90.00
#
_symmetry.space_group_name_H-M   'P 1'
#
loop_
_entity.id
_entity.type
_entity.pdbx_description
1 polymer ?
#
loop_
_entity_poly.entity_id
_entity_poly.type
_entity_poly.pdbx_seq_one_letter_code
_entity_poly.pdbx_strand_id
1 'polypeptide(L)'
;MSIKKEKIYPDCPTLIKTVEIGCLTKSQLLNKLQQHSILMNKLGERLFSDDKFTISDTIYSVRTVELKVRDLGFSEGATIPQLFSKANQVGLKLCPLELGPYLRLEYMDQPEGSTNTIIV
;
A
#
# COMPACT_ATOMS: atom_id res chain seq x y z
N MET A 1 8.93 -36.80 9.22
CA MET A 1 8.27 -35.70 8.49
C MET A 1 8.86 -34.38 8.99
N SER A 2 9.68 -33.72 8.18
CA SER A 2 10.25 -32.42 8.57
C SER A 2 9.19 -31.35 8.39
N ILE A 3 8.65 -30.82 9.49
CA ILE A 3 7.79 -29.65 9.48
C ILE A 3 8.66 -28.50 8.98
N LYS A 4 8.51 -28.09 7.72
CA LYS A 4 9.07 -26.82 7.25
C LYS A 4 8.46 -25.75 8.14
N LYS A 5 9.24 -25.15 9.05
CA LYS A 5 8.82 -23.94 9.76
C LYS A 5 8.38 -22.94 8.69
N GLU A 6 7.12 -22.55 8.71
CA GLU A 6 6.66 -21.47 7.85
C GLU A 6 7.49 -20.24 8.19
N LYS A 7 8.18 -19.74 7.17
CA LYS A 7 9.00 -18.54 7.27
C LYS A 7 8.04 -17.36 7.37
N ILE A 8 7.92 -16.81 8.57
CA ILE A 8 7.11 -15.61 8.85
C ILE A 8 8.00 -14.37 8.84
N TYR A 9 7.42 -13.21 8.58
CA TYR A 9 8.12 -11.93 8.62
C TYR A 9 8.88 -11.77 9.95
N PRO A 10 10.16 -11.35 9.94
CA PRO A 10 10.92 -10.80 8.81
C PRO A 10 11.63 -11.83 7.91
N ASP A 11 11.58 -13.12 8.24
CA ASP A 11 12.36 -14.17 7.57
C ASP A 11 11.66 -14.77 6.33
N CYS A 12 10.74 -14.03 5.71
CA CYS A 12 9.94 -14.46 4.56
C CYS A 12 10.30 -13.71 3.27
N PRO A 13 9.89 -14.20 2.08
CA PRO A 13 9.98 -13.40 0.85
C PRO A 13 9.13 -12.14 0.97
N THR A 14 9.73 -10.99 0.67
CA THR A 14 9.05 -9.69 0.63
C THR A 14 9.50 -8.91 -0.59
N LEU A 15 8.59 -8.15 -1.20
CA LEU A 15 8.95 -7.15 -2.19
C LEU A 15 9.04 -5.79 -1.51
N ILE A 16 10.20 -5.14 -1.63
CA ILE A 16 10.43 -3.80 -1.06
C ILE A 16 10.42 -2.80 -2.20
N LYS A 17 9.63 -1.74 -2.06
CA LYS A 17 9.60 -0.62 -2.99
C LYS A 17 9.81 0.68 -2.21
N THR A 18 10.50 1.63 -2.83
CA THR A 18 10.61 2.99 -2.29
C THR A 18 9.92 3.91 -3.28
N VAL A 19 8.93 4.66 -2.79
CA VAL A 19 8.10 5.58 -3.58
C VAL A 19 8.37 6.99 -3.07
N GLU A 20 8.63 7.92 -3.99
CA GLU A 20 8.75 9.34 -3.67
C GLU A 20 7.39 10.02 -3.77
N ILE A 21 6.97 10.71 -2.71
CA ILE A 21 5.65 11.31 -2.58
C ILE A 21 5.72 12.73 -1.99
N GLY A 22 4.64 13.50 -2.15
CA GLY A 22 4.50 14.86 -1.64
C GLY A 22 4.74 15.95 -2.70
N CYS A 23 4.75 17.22 -2.25
CA CYS A 23 4.96 18.45 -3.05
C CYS A 23 3.87 18.76 -4.11
N LEU A 24 2.93 17.85 -4.36
CA LEU A 24 1.78 18.11 -5.23
C LEU A 24 0.55 18.47 -4.39
N THR A 25 -0.18 19.48 -4.82
CA THR A 25 -1.54 19.72 -4.33
C THR A 25 -2.51 18.62 -4.80
N LYS A 26 -3.69 18.52 -4.17
CA LYS A 26 -4.74 17.56 -4.57
C LYS A 26 -5.07 17.68 -6.06
N SER A 27 -5.25 18.91 -6.53
CA SER A 27 -5.57 19.17 -7.94
C SER A 27 -4.43 18.77 -8.88
N GLN A 28 -3.16 19.05 -8.53
CA GLN A 28 -2.02 18.65 -9.34
C GLN A 28 -1.86 17.13 -9.41
N LEU A 29 -2.03 16.44 -8.29
CA LEU A 29 -1.98 14.97 -8.24
C LEU A 29 -3.12 14.35 -9.05
N LEU A 30 -4.34 14.92 -8.97
CA LEU A 30 -5.47 14.50 -9.79
C LEU A 30 -5.20 14.69 -11.30
N ASN A 31 -4.68 15.85 -11.68
CA ASN A 31 -4.31 16.12 -13.07
C ASN A 31 -3.24 15.15 -13.57
N LYS A 32 -2.25 14.82 -12.72
CA LYS A 32 -1.21 13.85 -13.05
C LYS A 32 -1.80 12.45 -13.28
N LEU A 33 -2.73 12.00 -12.45
CA LEU A 33 -3.44 10.73 -12.66
C LEU A 33 -4.16 10.72 -14.02
N GLN A 34 -4.88 11.80 -14.34
CA GLN A 34 -5.62 11.92 -15.60
C GLN A 34 -4.72 11.93 -16.84
N GLN A 35 -3.55 12.59 -16.77
CA GLN A 35 -2.56 12.59 -17.85
C GLN A 35 -2.06 11.19 -18.20
N HIS A 36 -2.07 10.28 -17.22
CA HIS A 36 -1.74 8.87 -17.41
C HIS A 36 -2.98 7.98 -17.67
N SER A 37 -4.13 8.57 -18.00
CA SER A 37 -5.39 7.86 -18.23
C SER A 37 -5.88 7.06 -17.01
N ILE A 38 -5.45 7.41 -15.79
CA ILE A 38 -5.99 6.87 -14.55
C ILE A 38 -7.21 7.69 -14.17
N LEU A 39 -8.39 7.11 -14.34
CA LEU A 39 -9.68 7.72 -14.02
C LEU A 39 -10.22 7.19 -12.69
N MET A 40 -10.97 8.05 -12.00
CA MET A 40 -11.70 7.67 -10.79
C MET A 40 -13.21 7.66 -11.06
N ASN A 41 -13.93 6.79 -10.36
CA ASN A 41 -15.37 6.88 -10.30
C ASN A 41 -15.78 7.93 -9.24
N LYS A 42 -17.09 8.23 -9.16
CA LYS A 42 -17.64 9.20 -8.21
C LYS A 42 -17.30 8.91 -6.74
N LEU A 43 -17.07 7.63 -6.37
CA LEU A 43 -16.69 7.27 -5.00
C LEU A 43 -15.20 7.56 -4.75
N GLY A 44 -14.33 7.27 -5.72
CA GLY A 44 -12.92 7.64 -5.68
C GLY A 44 -12.72 9.15 -5.59
N GLU A 45 -13.47 9.93 -6.37
CA GLU A 45 -13.46 11.39 -6.29
C GLU A 45 -13.86 11.92 -4.90
N ARG A 46 -14.88 11.30 -4.27
CA ARG A 46 -15.29 11.64 -2.90
C ARG A 46 -14.19 11.33 -1.88
N LEU A 47 -13.56 10.15 -1.96
CA LEU A 47 -12.46 9.77 -1.07
C LEU A 47 -11.24 10.68 -1.23
N PHE A 48 -10.92 11.07 -2.46
CA PHE A 48 -9.80 11.96 -2.75
C PHE A 48 -10.04 13.39 -2.24
N SER A 49 -11.29 13.84 -2.28
CA SER A 49 -11.69 15.18 -1.81
C SER A 49 -11.85 15.26 -0.29
N ASP A 50 -11.97 14.13 0.41
CA ASP A 50 -12.16 14.06 1.87
C ASP A 50 -11.02 14.74 2.64
N ASP A 51 -11.36 15.42 3.74
CA ASP A 51 -10.39 16.13 4.58
C ASP A 51 -9.39 15.19 5.27
N LYS A 52 -9.74 13.91 5.44
CA LYS A 52 -8.83 12.88 5.96
C LYS A 52 -7.73 12.52 4.97
N PHE A 53 -7.95 12.75 3.68
CA PHE A 53 -6.91 12.61 2.67
C PHE A 53 -6.06 13.88 2.64
N THR A 54 -4.97 13.88 3.40
CA THR A 54 -4.00 14.97 3.44
C THR A 54 -2.81 14.67 2.55
N ILE A 55 -2.23 15.69 1.93
CA ILE A 55 -1.02 15.58 1.11
C ILE A 55 0.07 16.41 1.75
N SER A 56 1.30 15.91 1.71
CA SER A 56 2.45 16.62 2.26
C SER A 56 2.98 17.68 1.29
N ASP A 57 3.27 18.87 1.80
CA ASP A 57 3.88 19.96 1.02
C ASP A 57 5.36 19.71 0.71
N THR A 58 6.00 18.79 1.43
CA THR A 58 7.40 18.41 1.24
C THR A 58 7.51 17.06 0.56
N ILE A 59 8.52 16.91 -0.30
CA ILE A 59 8.88 15.61 -0.89
C ILE A 59 9.51 14.72 0.18
N TYR A 60 9.09 13.46 0.24
CA TYR A 60 9.71 12.43 1.07
C TYR A 60 9.56 11.05 0.46
N SER A 61 10.40 10.11 0.89
CA SER A 61 10.37 8.72 0.42
C SER A 61 9.67 7.81 1.42
N VAL A 62 8.77 6.97 0.93
CA VAL A 62 8.14 5.90 1.71
C VAL A 62 8.68 4.56 1.24
N ARG A 63 9.29 3.83 2.15
CA ARG A 63 9.71 2.45 1.93
C ARG A 63 8.59 1.51 2.33
N THR A 64 8.03 0.81 1.36
CA THR A 64 6.94 -0.16 1.55
C THR A 64 7.46 -1.59 1.56
N VAL A 65 6.74 -2.45 2.27
CA VAL A 65 6.94 -3.90 2.27
C VAL A 65 5.66 -4.56 1.79
N GLU A 66 5.76 -5.23 0.65
CA GLU A 66 4.72 -6.12 0.16
C GLU A 66 5.02 -7.56 0.59
N LEU A 67 4.05 -8.19 1.25
CA LEU A 67 4.15 -9.58 1.74
C LEU A 67 2.79 -10.28 1.70
N LYS A 68 2.79 -11.61 1.68
CA LYS A 68 1.55 -12.39 1.76
C LYS A 68 0.97 -12.32 3.17
N VAL A 69 -0.36 -12.35 3.26
CA VAL A 69 -1.06 -12.41 4.56
C VAL A 69 -0.59 -13.60 5.41
N ARG A 70 -0.31 -14.75 4.78
CA ARG A 70 0.22 -15.94 5.46
C ARG A 70 1.62 -15.72 6.06
N ASP A 71 2.44 -14.92 5.39
CA ASP A 71 3.80 -14.63 5.85
C ASP A 71 3.80 -13.63 7.02
N LEU A 72 2.67 -12.93 7.26
CA LEU A 72 2.42 -12.17 8.49
C LEU A 72 1.94 -13.07 9.66
N GLY A 73 1.72 -14.37 9.41
CA GLY A 73 1.31 -15.36 10.40
C GLY A 73 -0.17 -15.76 10.35
N PHE A 74 -0.87 -15.46 9.25
CA PHE A 74 -2.30 -15.78 9.09
C PHE A 74 -2.53 -16.74 7.91
N SER A 75 -2.47 -18.05 8.16
CA SER A 75 -2.58 -19.09 7.11
C SER A 75 -3.94 -19.10 6.40
N GLU A 76 -5.03 -18.86 7.16
CA GLU A 76 -6.42 -18.91 6.68
C GLU A 76 -6.98 -17.52 6.31
N GLY A 77 -6.12 -16.50 6.26
CA GLY A 77 -6.53 -15.11 6.12
C GLY A 77 -6.79 -14.42 7.46
N ALA A 78 -7.09 -13.11 7.37
CA ALA A 78 -7.27 -12.26 8.54
C ALA A 78 -8.19 -11.07 8.22
N THR A 79 -8.83 -10.54 9.26
CA THR A 79 -9.55 -9.27 9.17
C THR A 79 -8.58 -8.08 9.14
N ILE A 80 -9.03 -6.95 8.58
CA ILE A 80 -8.22 -5.72 8.53
C ILE A 80 -7.67 -5.30 9.92
N PRO A 81 -8.45 -5.29 11.02
CA PRO A 81 -7.91 -4.96 12.34
C PRO A 81 -6.82 -5.93 12.83
N GLN A 82 -6.94 -7.23 12.53
CA GLN A 82 -5.93 -8.22 12.87
C GLN A 82 -4.63 -7.99 12.10
N LEU A 83 -4.73 -7.69 10.80
CA LEU A 83 -3.58 -7.34 9.96
C LEU A 83 -2.87 -6.11 10.49
N PHE A 84 -3.61 -5.05 10.81
CA PHE A 84 -3.03 -3.80 11.32
C PHE A 84 -2.34 -4.00 12.68
N SER A 85 -2.98 -4.72 13.59
CA SER A 85 -2.40 -5.05 14.89
C SER A 85 -1.12 -5.87 14.72
N LYS A 86 -1.13 -6.89 13.86
CA LYS A 86 0.03 -7.75 13.64
C LYS A 86 1.18 -7.03 12.94
N ALA A 87 0.90 -6.19 11.95
CA ALA A 87 1.90 -5.35 11.30
C ALA A 87 2.64 -4.47 12.32
N ASN A 88 1.88 -3.78 13.19
CA ASN A 88 2.46 -2.97 14.27
C ASN A 88 3.32 -3.80 15.24
N GLN A 89 2.88 -5.00 15.62
CA GLN A 89 3.63 -5.89 16.52
C GLN A 89 4.99 -6.33 15.95
N VAL A 90 5.10 -6.44 14.62
CA VAL A 90 6.35 -6.84 13.94
C VAL A 90 7.18 -5.64 13.46
N GLY A 91 6.83 -4.42 13.90
CA GLY A 91 7.57 -3.19 13.59
C GLY A 91 7.23 -2.56 12.24
N LEU A 92 6.24 -3.09 11.52
CA LEU A 92 5.67 -2.46 10.33
C LEU A 92 4.63 -1.41 10.75
N LYS A 93 4.32 -0.48 9.86
CA LYS A 93 3.33 0.58 10.11
C LYS A 93 2.33 0.61 8.96
N LEU A 94 1.23 1.31 9.15
CA LEU A 94 0.31 1.57 8.05
C LEU A 94 0.88 2.67 7.17
N CYS A 95 0.78 2.48 5.85
CA CYS A 95 1.14 3.49 4.87
C CYS A 95 0.29 4.76 5.01
N PRO A 96 0.84 5.95 4.71
CA PRO A 96 0.04 7.17 4.63
C PRO A 96 -0.94 7.08 3.46
N LEU A 97 -2.10 7.73 3.59
CA LEU A 97 -3.15 7.65 2.56
C LEU A 97 -2.71 8.22 1.21
N GLU A 98 -1.92 9.30 1.23
CA GLU A 98 -1.40 9.93 0.00
C GLU A 98 -0.55 8.98 -0.85
N LEU A 99 0.05 7.94 -0.26
CA LEU A 99 0.84 6.95 -0.99
C LEU A 99 0.03 6.22 -2.07
N GLY A 100 -1.26 5.97 -1.84
CA GLY A 100 -2.10 5.18 -2.75
C GLY A 100 -2.10 5.69 -4.20
N PRO A 101 -2.42 6.98 -4.43
CA PRO A 101 -2.28 7.60 -5.75
C PRO A 101 -0.89 7.51 -6.38
N TYR A 102 0.19 7.72 -5.62
CA TYR A 102 1.55 7.62 -6.16
C TYR A 102 1.93 6.18 -6.52
N LEU A 103 1.51 5.20 -5.71
CA LEU A 103 1.66 3.79 -6.04
C LEU A 103 0.93 3.45 -7.35
N ARG A 104 -0.27 4.00 -7.56
CA ARG A 104 -0.99 3.78 -8.82
C ARG A 104 -0.26 4.38 -10.02
N LEU A 105 0.39 5.54 -9.87
CA LEU A 105 1.23 6.15 -10.90
C LEU A 105 2.49 5.32 -11.21
N GLU A 106 3.09 4.69 -10.20
CA GLU A 106 4.28 3.84 -10.40
C GLU A 106 3.94 2.43 -10.90
N TYR A 107 2.73 1.94 -10.61
CA TYR A 107 2.34 0.57 -10.90
C TYR A 107 1.24 0.51 -11.96
N MET A 108 1.60 0.93 -13.17
CA MET A 108 0.67 0.99 -14.31
C MET A 108 0.29 -0.38 -14.84
N ASP A 109 1.23 -1.31 -14.81
CA ASP A 109 1.18 -2.69 -15.30
C ASP A 109 0.78 -3.68 -14.19
N GLN A 110 0.02 -3.22 -13.19
CA GLN A 110 -0.49 -4.09 -12.14
C GLN A 110 -1.27 -5.28 -12.74
N PRO A 111 -0.87 -6.53 -12.45
CA PRO A 111 -1.54 -7.69 -13.00
C PRO A 111 -2.96 -7.79 -12.45
N GLU A 112 -3.89 -8.24 -13.29
CA GLU A 112 -5.26 -8.52 -12.87
C GLU A 112 -5.30 -9.76 -11.96
N GLY A 113 -6.05 -9.66 -10.86
CA GLY A 113 -6.25 -10.75 -9.90
C GLY A 113 -5.73 -10.45 -8.50
N SER A 114 -5.98 -11.36 -7.56
CA SER A 114 -5.54 -11.23 -6.17
C SER A 114 -4.25 -12.01 -5.93
N THR A 115 -3.18 -11.32 -5.54
CA THR A 115 -1.91 -11.93 -5.07
C THR A 115 -1.97 -12.38 -3.61
N ASN A 116 -3.05 -12.09 -2.88
CA ASN A 116 -3.19 -12.25 -1.43
C ASN A 116 -2.04 -11.59 -0.64
N THR A 117 -1.49 -10.51 -1.20
CA THR A 117 -0.47 -9.68 -0.58
C THR A 117 -1.09 -8.42 0.02
N ILE A 118 -0.39 -7.86 1.00
CA ILE A 118 -0.65 -6.54 1.57
C ILE A 118 0.61 -5.69 1.40
N ILE A 119 0.43 -4.38 1.30
CA ILE A 119 1.51 -3.40 1.31
C ILE A 119 1.40 -2.63 2.63
N VAL A 120 2.47 -2.66 3.42
CA VAL A 120 2.61 -1.96 4.70
C VAL A 120 3.89 -1.15 4.75
#